data_AF-A0A948C4P4-F1
#
_entry.id   AF-A0A948C4P4-F1
#
_cell.length_a   1.000
_cell.length_b   1.000
_cell.length_c   1.000
_cell.angle_alpha   90.00
_cell.angle_beta   90.00
_cell.angle_gamma   90.00
#
_symmetry.space_group_name_H-M   'P 1'
#
loop_
_entity.id
_entity.type
_entity.pdbx_description
1 polymer ?
#
loop_
_entity_poly.entity_id
_entity_poly.type
_entity_poly.pdbx_seq_one_letter_code
_entity_poly.pdbx_strand_id
1 'polypeptide(L)' 'MEFLSQYARDGIAVGGVSVGEKKELIQDIVKFTGKQLPEDKPRYLMGVGTPEDILHA' A
#
# COMPACT_ATOMS: atom_id res chain seq x y z
N MET A 1 -7.74 -5.15 9.07
CA MET A 1 -7.39 -5.78 7.78
C MET A 1 -7.91 -7.21 7.60
N GLU A 2 -8.17 -7.96 8.68
CA GLU A 2 -8.75 -9.32 8.60
C GLU A 2 -10.04 -9.40 7.79
N PHE A 3 -10.93 -8.40 7.92
CA PHE A 3 -12.19 -8.36 7.19
C PHE A 3 -12.01 -8.38 5.66
N LEU A 4 -11.04 -7.63 5.10
CA LEU A 4 -10.78 -7.62 3.66
C LEU A 4 -10.05 -8.90 3.21
N SER A 5 -9.23 -9.47 4.09
CA SER A 5 -8.36 -10.60 3.77
C SER A 5 -9.14 -11.86 3.40
N GLN A 6 -10.36 -12.04 3.90
CA GLN A 6 -11.22 -13.17 3.55
C GLN A 6 -11.77 -13.11 2.11
N TYR A 7 -11.83 -11.91 1.51
CA TYR A 7 -12.37 -11.69 0.16
C TYR A 7 -11.29 -11.46 -0.90
N ALA A 8 -10.11 -10.98 -0.49
CA ALA A 8 -8.99 -10.68 -1.36
C ALA A 8 -8.23 -11.96 -1.76
N ARG A 9 -8.64 -12.61 -2.85
CA ARG A 9 -8.00 -13.84 -3.34
C ARG A 9 -6.71 -13.56 -4.12
N ASP A 10 -6.72 -12.53 -4.97
CA ASP A 10 -5.63 -12.26 -5.93
C ASP A 10 -4.67 -11.16 -5.45
N GLY A 11 -4.99 -10.48 -4.35
CA GLY A 11 -4.17 -9.42 -3.78
C GLY A 11 -5.00 -8.29 -3.17
N ILE A 12 -4.31 -7.33 -2.57
CA ILE A 12 -4.92 -6.17 -1.92
C ILE A 12 -4.26 -4.90 -2.43
N ALA A 13 -5.09 -3.93 -2.84
CA ALA A 13 -4.60 -2.61 -3.20
C ALA A 13 -4.55 -1.68 -1.99
N VAL A 14 -3.50 -0.87 -1.92
CA VAL A 14 -3.35 0.27 -1.01
C VAL A 14 -3.56 1.51 -1.85
N GLY A 15 -4.73 2.13 -1.71
CA GLY A 15 -5.10 3.37 -2.40
C GLY A 15 -5.45 4.47 -1.40
N GLY A 16 -5.81 5.65 -1.92
CA GLY A 16 -6.10 6.84 -1.09
C GLY A 16 -4.84 7.56 -0.59
N VAL A 17 -3.68 7.18 -1.12
CA VAL A 17 -2.40 7.89 -1.00
C VAL A 17 -2.00 8.45 -2.38
N SER A 18 -1.02 9.34 -2.42
CA SER A 18 -0.59 10.08 -3.63
C SER A 18 -1.67 11.03 -4.18
N VAL A 19 -2.36 11.75 -3.29
CA VAL A 19 -3.46 12.69 -3.64
C VAL A 19 -3.14 14.16 -3.36
N GLY A 20 -1.89 14.49 -3.07
CA GLY A 20 -1.39 15.85 -2.84
C GLY A 20 -0.68 16.06 -1.50
N GLU A 21 -0.61 15.03 -0.67
CA GLU A 21 0.15 15.03 0.57
C GLU A 21 1.67 14.96 0.35
N LYS A 22 2.42 15.21 1.43
CA LYS A 22 3.88 15.11 1.41
C LYS A 22 4.34 13.65 1.31
N LYS A 23 5.49 13.42 0.67
CA LYS A 23 6.06 12.10 0.42
C LYS A 23 6.33 11.31 1.70
N GLU A 24 6.75 11.97 2.77
CA GLU A 24 6.98 11.33 4.07
C GLU A 24 5.67 10.75 4.64
N LEU A 25 4.55 11.45 4.44
CA LEU A 25 3.25 10.97 4.90
C LEU A 25 2.77 9.75 4.09
N ILE A 26 3.02 9.72 2.77
CA ILE A 26 2.78 8.53 1.94
C ILE A 26 3.55 7.34 2.50
N GLN A 27 4.84 7.51 2.75
CA GLN A 27 5.71 6.44 3.28
C GLN A 27 5.24 5.93 4.63
N ASP A 28 4.86 6.82 5.56
CA ASP A 28 4.35 6.45 6.88
C ASP A 28 3.04 5.65 6.78
N ILE A 29 2.10 6.10 5.94
CA ILE A 29 0.82 5.41 5.73
C ILE A 29 1.03 4.05 5.08
N VAL A 30 1.87 3.97 4.04
CA VAL A 30 2.18 2.71 3.33
C VAL A 30 2.83 1.72 4.28
N LYS A 31 3.82 2.16 5.08
CA LYS A 31 4.50 1.30 6.07
C LYS A 31 3.55 0.82 7.16
N PHE A 32 2.69 1.70 7.68
CA PHE A 32 1.70 1.33 8.69
C PHE A 32 0.67 0.34 8.15
N THR A 33 0.17 0.58 6.93
CA THR A 33 -0.86 -0.24 6.30
C THR A 33 -0.30 -1.59 5.86
N GLY A 34 0.88 -1.62 5.25
CA GLY A 34 1.53 -2.83 4.76
C GLY A 34 1.78 -3.88 5.84
N LYS A 35 2.10 -3.46 7.07
CA LYS A 35 2.25 -4.37 8.23
C LYS A 35 0.98 -5.09 8.64
N GLN A 36 -0.19 -4.55 8.27
CA GLN A 36 -1.48 -5.14 8.61
C GLN A 36 -2.02 -6.02 7.49
N LEU A 37 -1.41 -6.01 6.31
CA LEU A 37 -1.81 -6.84 5.18
C LEU A 37 -1.16 -8.23 5.28
N PRO A 38 -1.85 -9.28 4.82
CA PRO A 38 -1.26 -10.62 4.71
C PRO A 38 0.05 -10.60 3.91
N GLU A 39 1.06 -11.35 4.36
CA GLU A 39 2.37 -11.43 3.71
C GLU A 39 2.37 -12.37 2.49
N ASP A 40 1.44 -13.30 2.46
CA ASP A 40 1.26 -14.31 1.40
C ASP A 40 0.49 -13.77 0.19
N LYS A 41 0.06 -12.50 0.21
CA LYS A 41 -0.78 -11.91 -0.84
C LYS A 41 -0.09 -10.73 -1.53
N PRO A 42 -0.20 -10.61 -2.86
CA PRO A 42 0.28 -9.44 -3.58
C PRO A 42 -0.33 -8.15 -3.05
N ARG A 43 0.50 -7.09 -2.99
CA ARG A 43 0.11 -5.76 -2.51
C ARG A 43 0.33 -4.76 -3.64
N TYR A 44 -0.71 -4.05 -4.03
CA TYR A 44 -0.63 -3.04 -5.09
C TYR A 44 -0.71 -1.64 -4.50
N LEU A 45 0.40 -0.91 -4.50
CA LEU A 45 0.40 0.50 -4.11
C LEU A 45 -0.07 1.36 -5.30
N MET A 46 -1.29 1.89 -5.20
CA MET A 46 -1.96 2.62 -6.27
C MET A 46 -1.53 4.08 -6.32
N GLY A 47 -1.26 4.59 -7.52
CA GLY A 47 -1.06 6.02 -7.76
C GLY A 47 0.33 6.56 -7.42
N VAL A 48 1.27 5.69 -7.03
CA VAL A 48 2.71 6.01 -6.95
C VAL A 48 3.43 5.50 -8.20
N GLY A 49 4.58 6.09 -8.56
CA GLY A 49 5.29 5.64 -9.75
C GLY A 49 6.61 6.31 -10.07
N THR A 50 7.10 7.27 -9.27
CA THR A 50 8.47 7.73 -9.48
C THR A 50 9.44 6.59 -9.14
N PRO A 51 10.62 6.51 -9.78
CA PRO A 51 11.60 5.46 -9.47
C PRO A 51 11.96 5.38 -7.99
N GLU A 52 12.02 6.54 -7.32
CA GLU A 52 12.26 6.62 -5.88
C GLU A 52 11.09 6.04 -5.07
N ASP A 53 9.83 6.29 -5.46
CA ASP A 53 8.68 5.71 -4.77
C ASP A 53 8.72 4.18 -4.83
N ILE A 54 9.06 3.62 -5.99
CA ILE A 54 9.11 2.17 -6.21
C ILE A 54 10.24 1.53 -5.40
N LEU A 55 11.38 2.22 -5.26
CA LEU A 55 12.51 1.74 -4.46
C LEU A 55 12.18 1.70 -2.96
N HIS A 56 11.26 2.55 -2.50
CA HIS A 56 10.88 2.69 -1.09
C HIS A 56 9.52 2.09 -0.73
N ALA A 57 8.83 1.44 -1.69
CA ALA A 57 7.52 0.83 -1.52
C ALA A 57 7.54 -0.48 -0.72
#